data_AF-A0A920MXE9-F1
#
_entry.id   AF-A0A920MXE9-F1
#
_cell.length_a   1.000
_cell.length_b   1.000
_cell.length_c   1.000
_cell.angle_alpha   90.00
_cell.angle_beta   90.00
_cell.angle_gamma   90.00
#
_symmetry.space_group_name_H-M   'P 1'
#
loop_
_entity.id
_entity.type
_entity.pdbx_description
1 polymer ?
#
loop_
_entity_poly.entity_id
_entity_poly.type
_entity_poly.pdbx_seq_one_letter_code
_entity_poly.pdbx_strand_id
1 'polypeptide(L)'
;MIEFLSNKGTIISNVALKIAEKRNDEELIPAIISNLDVPKTSLQARETLSKYSDEIILNQFESLLSSEKTMRKLRLGIVRALRDFPNDESINHLISQLSSTDQDIYNESVDSLLAIARIEPLSEGNINKISEEINSIANKLYALYETIKILPENEDSILIHDYLNNEIQNILPTLLKLGVMGIPDTPIETYIQTVKNRDAAKLPFLLEFFENIFTKDQRKVINPLIEPISIDERSKIGHNNFNKLPKNLNDELIASTYDPDKWKSVISLDYLLKSEKTDVIKSLVWGKS
;
A
#
# COMPACT_ATOMS: atom_id res chain seq x y z
N MET A 1 1.75 -30.18 20.81
CA MET A 1 2.65 -29.14 20.27
C MET A 1 1.86 -28.09 19.52
N ILE A 2 1.10 -28.49 18.49
CA ILE A 2 0.17 -27.63 17.74
C ILE A 2 -0.76 -26.85 18.67
N GLU A 3 -1.36 -27.50 19.68
CA GLU A 3 -2.23 -26.83 20.67
C GLU A 3 -1.55 -25.69 21.45
N PHE A 4 -0.23 -25.76 21.67
CA PHE A 4 0.53 -24.71 22.34
C PHE A 4 0.87 -23.56 21.39
N LEU A 5 1.09 -23.84 20.11
CA LEU A 5 1.27 -22.84 19.07
C LEU A 5 -0.03 -22.07 18.79
N SER A 6 -1.19 -22.73 18.89
CA SER A 6 -2.52 -22.12 18.74
C SER A 6 -3.10 -21.58 20.05
N ASN A 7 -2.28 -21.41 21.09
CA ASN A 7 -2.75 -20.93 22.38
C ASN A 7 -3.07 -19.43 22.34
N LYS A 8 -4.10 -19.00 23.08
CA LYS A 8 -4.45 -17.57 23.22
C LYS A 8 -3.38 -16.76 23.96
N GLY A 9 -2.58 -17.41 24.81
CA GLY A 9 -1.52 -16.80 25.59
C GLY A 9 -0.24 -16.64 24.77
N THR A 10 0.05 -15.40 24.36
CA THR A 10 1.25 -15.07 23.54
C THR A 10 2.58 -15.51 24.15
N ILE A 11 2.69 -15.59 25.49
CA ILE A 11 3.89 -16.14 26.17
C ILE A 11 4.05 -17.63 25.88
N ILE A 12 2.95 -18.39 25.97
CA ILE A 12 2.91 -19.84 25.72
C ILE A 12 3.26 -20.10 24.26
N SER A 13 2.66 -19.35 23.33
CA SER A 13 2.95 -19.48 21.91
C SER A 13 4.41 -19.15 21.59
N ASN A 14 5.00 -18.09 22.17
CA ASN A 14 6.41 -17.77 21.99
C ASN A 14 7.35 -18.87 22.50
N VAL A 15 7.05 -19.47 23.65
CA VAL A 15 7.83 -20.62 24.14
C VAL A 15 7.66 -21.82 23.20
N ALA A 16 6.45 -22.08 22.72
CA ALA A 16 6.18 -23.15 21.78
C ALA A 16 6.92 -22.93 20.44
N LEU A 17 6.98 -21.70 19.92
CA LEU A 17 7.73 -21.37 18.70
C LEU A 17 9.23 -21.67 18.86
N LYS A 18 9.84 -21.27 19.98
CA LYS A 18 11.25 -21.61 20.30
C LYS A 18 11.51 -23.11 20.41
N ILE A 19 10.52 -23.88 20.86
CA ILE A 19 10.62 -25.35 20.91
C ILE A 19 10.44 -25.94 19.52
N ALA A 20 9.51 -25.41 18.71
CA ALA A 20 9.26 -25.85 17.33
C ALA A 20 10.51 -25.65 16.45
N GLU A 21 11.18 -24.51 16.61
CA GLU A 21 12.46 -24.19 15.96
C GLU A 21 13.50 -25.30 16.12
N LYS A 22 13.61 -25.89 17.32
CA LYS A 22 14.58 -26.97 17.61
C LYS A 22 14.15 -28.32 17.09
N ARG A 23 12.86 -28.54 16.86
CA ARG A 23 12.31 -29.81 16.38
C ARG A 23 12.45 -29.96 14.88
N ASN A 24 12.40 -28.84 14.15
CA ASN A 24 12.45 -28.82 12.68
C ASN A 24 11.45 -29.79 12.03
N ASP A 25 10.24 -29.85 12.62
CA ASP A 25 9.15 -30.72 12.19
C ASP A 25 8.20 -29.91 11.28
N GLU A 26 8.10 -30.33 10.02
CA GLU A 26 7.33 -29.63 8.98
C GLU A 26 5.82 -29.65 9.27
N GLU A 27 5.31 -30.64 10.04
CA GLU A 27 3.90 -30.68 10.45
C GLU A 27 3.51 -29.47 11.31
N LEU A 28 4.49 -28.78 11.90
CA LEU A 28 4.27 -27.60 12.73
C LEU A 28 4.13 -26.31 11.91
N ILE A 29 4.55 -26.29 10.64
CA ILE A 29 4.60 -25.08 9.80
C ILE A 29 3.26 -24.33 9.78
N PRO A 30 2.10 -24.97 9.53
CA PRO A 30 0.82 -24.26 9.53
C PRO A 30 0.50 -23.56 10.87
N ALA A 31 0.84 -24.21 11.99
CA ALA A 31 0.63 -23.64 13.32
C ALA A 31 1.62 -22.51 13.62
N ILE A 32 2.86 -22.59 13.13
CA ILE A 32 3.85 -21.51 13.22
C ILE A 32 3.39 -20.31 12.38
N ILE A 33 2.96 -20.53 11.13
CA ILE A 33 2.44 -19.49 10.24
C ILE A 33 1.25 -18.77 10.86
N SER A 34 0.35 -19.50 11.54
CA SER A 34 -0.80 -18.89 12.22
C SER A 34 -0.40 -17.82 13.25
N ASN A 35 0.82 -17.88 13.81
CA ASN A 35 1.33 -16.88 14.77
C ASN A 35 1.85 -15.59 14.13
N LEU A 36 1.89 -15.49 12.79
CA LEU A 36 2.24 -14.26 12.08
C LEU A 36 1.16 -13.18 12.19
N ASP A 37 -0.09 -13.56 12.49
CA ASP A 37 -1.22 -12.62 12.61
C ASP A 37 -1.25 -11.85 13.94
N VAL A 38 -0.44 -12.27 14.93
CA VAL A 38 -0.32 -11.64 16.25
C VAL A 38 1.03 -10.92 16.37
N PRO A 39 1.05 -9.58 16.57
CA PRO A 39 2.29 -8.80 16.66
C PRO A 39 3.29 -9.29 17.72
N LYS A 40 2.79 -9.79 18.86
CA LYS A 40 3.63 -10.26 19.99
C LYS A 40 4.34 -11.60 19.74
N THR A 41 3.93 -12.35 18.72
CA THR A 41 4.51 -13.66 18.37
C THR A 41 5.13 -13.65 16.97
N SER A 42 4.76 -12.68 16.12
CA SER A 42 5.19 -12.58 14.73
C SER A 42 6.71 -12.62 14.54
N LEU A 43 7.48 -11.91 15.37
CA LEU A 43 8.95 -11.94 15.28
C LEU A 43 9.50 -13.35 15.50
N GLN A 44 9.11 -13.99 16.60
CA GLN A 44 9.56 -15.34 16.92
C GLN A 44 9.06 -16.36 15.87
N ALA A 45 7.86 -16.17 15.33
CA ALA A 45 7.33 -17.03 14.27
C ALA A 45 8.17 -16.94 13.00
N ARG A 46 8.57 -15.73 12.58
CA ARG A 46 9.48 -15.50 11.44
C ARG A 46 10.84 -16.17 11.67
N GLU A 47 11.45 -15.96 12.85
CA GLU A 47 12.70 -16.62 13.22
C GLU A 47 12.59 -18.15 13.17
N THR A 48 11.48 -18.71 13.66
CA THR A 48 11.22 -20.14 13.60
C THR A 48 11.04 -20.64 12.16
N LEU A 49 10.30 -19.91 11.30
CA LEU A 49 10.12 -20.27 9.89
C LEU A 49 11.44 -20.27 9.11
N SER A 50 12.38 -19.39 9.45
CA SER A 50 13.72 -19.33 8.82
C SER A 50 14.59 -20.59 9.01
N LYS A 51 14.16 -21.55 9.83
CA LYS A 51 14.85 -22.83 10.01
C LYS A 51 14.42 -23.91 9.02
N TYR A 52 13.30 -23.70 8.35
CA TYR A 52 12.76 -24.60 7.36
C TYR A 52 13.26 -24.23 5.96
N SER A 53 13.03 -25.11 4.99
CA SER A 53 13.33 -24.81 3.58
C SER A 53 12.48 -23.64 3.08
N ASP A 54 13.12 -22.64 2.46
CA ASP A 54 12.46 -21.52 1.79
C ASP A 54 11.35 -22.00 0.85
N GLU A 55 11.61 -23.04 0.05
CA GLU A 55 10.65 -23.61 -0.90
C GLU A 55 9.36 -24.06 -0.20
N ILE A 56 9.47 -24.72 0.97
CA ILE A 56 8.30 -25.21 1.71
C ILE A 56 7.51 -24.03 2.28
N ILE A 57 8.20 -23.02 2.82
CA ILE A 57 7.55 -21.85 3.42
C ILE A 57 6.86 -21.01 2.35
N LEU A 58 7.53 -20.73 1.23
CA LEU A 58 6.99 -19.90 0.16
C LEU A 58 5.78 -20.56 -0.53
N ASN A 59 5.81 -21.87 -0.76
CA ASN A 59 4.63 -22.62 -1.24
C ASN A 59 3.41 -22.48 -0.29
N GLN A 60 3.63 -22.53 1.03
CA GLN A 60 2.55 -22.31 2.01
C GLN A 60 2.05 -20.86 2.00
N PHE A 61 2.96 -19.89 1.88
CA PHE A 61 2.60 -18.48 1.75
C PHE A 61 1.79 -18.21 0.49
N GLU A 62 2.17 -18.77 -0.67
CA GLU A 62 1.43 -18.63 -1.92
C GLU A 62 -0.01 -19.13 -1.79
N SER A 63 -0.19 -20.34 -1.23
CA SER A 63 -1.50 -20.95 -1.00
C SER A 63 -2.40 -20.06 -0.12
N LEU A 64 -1.82 -19.49 0.95
CA LEU A 64 -2.54 -18.61 1.87
C LEU A 64 -2.84 -17.24 1.25
N LEU A 65 -1.91 -16.64 0.49
CA LEU A 65 -2.13 -15.37 -0.19
C LEU A 65 -3.16 -15.50 -1.33
N SER A 66 -3.26 -16.66 -1.97
CA SER A 66 -4.24 -16.92 -3.03
C SER A 66 -5.66 -17.21 -2.50
N SER A 67 -5.79 -17.62 -1.23
CA SER A 67 -7.08 -18.03 -0.65
C SER A 67 -7.87 -16.87 -0.04
N GLU A 68 -9.02 -16.51 -0.60
CA GLU A 68 -9.93 -15.49 -0.04
C GLU A 68 -10.35 -15.74 1.42
N LYS A 69 -10.24 -16.99 1.90
CA LYS A 69 -10.54 -17.36 3.29
C LYS A 69 -9.45 -16.96 4.28
N THR A 70 -8.26 -16.62 3.81
CA THR A 70 -7.15 -16.23 4.68
C THR A 70 -7.46 -14.89 5.33
N MET A 71 -7.43 -14.88 6.66
CA MET A 71 -7.71 -13.69 7.45
C MET A 71 -6.77 -12.54 7.08
N ARG A 72 -7.30 -11.32 6.98
CA ARG A 72 -6.54 -10.10 6.67
C ARG A 72 -5.26 -9.94 7.50
N LYS A 73 -5.34 -10.16 8.82
CA LYS A 73 -4.19 -10.04 9.73
C LYS A 73 -3.09 -11.06 9.41
N LEU A 74 -3.47 -12.27 9.05
CA LEU A 74 -2.53 -13.31 8.64
C LEU A 74 -1.89 -12.98 7.30
N ARG A 75 -2.67 -12.51 6.32
CA ARG A 75 -2.14 -12.01 5.03
C ARG A 75 -1.07 -10.94 5.24
N LEU A 76 -1.38 -9.93 6.07
CA LEU A 76 -0.43 -8.87 6.41
C LEU A 76 0.83 -9.42 7.10
N GLY A 77 0.66 -10.38 8.02
CA GLY A 77 1.77 -11.07 8.67
C GLY A 77 2.67 -11.85 7.71
N ILE A 78 2.08 -12.52 6.71
CA ILE A 78 2.78 -13.24 5.65
C ILE A 78 3.54 -12.27 4.75
N VAL A 79 2.91 -11.18 4.30
CA VAL A 79 3.56 -10.15 3.47
C VAL A 79 4.79 -9.59 4.16
N ARG A 80 4.70 -9.29 5.46
CA ARG A 80 5.84 -8.86 6.27
C ARG A 80 6.93 -9.94 6.41
N ALA A 81 6.54 -11.22 6.46
CA ALA A 81 7.47 -12.33 6.61
C ALA A 81 8.25 -12.63 5.31
N LEU A 82 7.70 -12.32 4.14
CA LEU A 82 8.36 -12.54 2.85
C LEU A 82 9.74 -11.86 2.76
N ARG A 83 9.95 -10.73 3.45
CA ARG A 83 11.25 -10.04 3.47
C ARG A 83 12.39 -10.83 4.11
N ASP A 84 12.09 -11.89 4.86
CA ASP A 84 13.10 -12.77 5.47
C ASP A 84 13.61 -13.83 4.50
N PHE A 85 13.00 -13.93 3.31
CA PHE A 85 13.33 -14.89 2.27
C PHE A 85 13.75 -14.14 1.00
N PRO A 86 14.84 -13.36 0.98
CA PRO A 86 15.17 -12.41 -0.10
C PRO A 86 15.59 -13.12 -1.40
N ASN A 87 14.63 -13.73 -2.08
CA ASN A 87 14.79 -14.44 -3.35
C ASN A 87 13.71 -14.01 -4.36
N ASP A 88 13.86 -14.39 -5.62
CA ASP A 88 12.96 -13.97 -6.71
C ASP A 88 11.50 -14.39 -6.50
N GLU A 89 11.24 -15.54 -5.86
CA GLU A 89 9.89 -16.01 -5.56
C GLU A 89 9.20 -15.10 -4.54
N SER A 90 9.88 -14.74 -3.45
CA SER A 90 9.38 -13.77 -2.46
C SER A 90 9.11 -12.40 -3.09
N ILE A 91 9.99 -11.94 -3.99
CA ILE A 91 9.87 -10.65 -4.67
C ILE A 91 8.64 -10.68 -5.59
N ASN A 92 8.45 -11.77 -6.34
CA ASN A 92 7.27 -11.94 -7.18
C ASN A 92 5.98 -11.97 -6.36
N HIS A 93 5.96 -12.65 -5.21
CA HIS A 93 4.83 -12.60 -4.30
C HIS A 93 4.56 -11.18 -3.81
N LEU A 94 5.57 -10.44 -3.37
CA LEU A 94 5.41 -9.05 -2.93
C LEU A 94 4.91 -8.13 -4.05
N ILE A 95 5.45 -8.25 -5.26
CA ILE A 95 4.98 -7.48 -6.43
C ILE A 95 3.52 -7.79 -6.75
N SER A 96 3.08 -9.06 -6.66
CA SER A 96 1.68 -9.42 -6.87
C SER A 96 0.72 -8.70 -5.92
N GLN A 97 1.18 -8.40 -4.70
CA GLN A 97 0.38 -7.71 -3.68
C GLN A 97 0.30 -6.20 -3.91
N LEU A 98 1.07 -5.63 -4.85
CA LEU A 98 0.91 -4.23 -5.28
C LEU A 98 -0.43 -4.01 -6.04
N SER A 99 -1.16 -5.07 -6.37
CA SER A 99 -2.54 -4.97 -6.87
C SER A 99 -3.61 -4.94 -5.76
N SER A 100 -3.21 -5.04 -4.48
CA SER A 100 -4.13 -5.12 -3.35
C SER A 100 -4.97 -3.85 -3.17
N THR A 101 -6.27 -4.03 -2.97
CA THR A 101 -7.18 -2.94 -2.55
C THR A 101 -7.02 -2.57 -1.08
N ASP A 102 -6.35 -3.42 -0.30
CA ASP A 102 -6.02 -3.18 1.10
C ASP A 102 -4.73 -2.38 1.23
N GLN A 103 -4.84 -1.13 1.68
CA GLN A 103 -3.73 -0.19 1.77
C GLN A 103 -2.64 -0.61 2.78
N ASP A 104 -2.98 -1.32 3.86
CA ASP A 104 -1.97 -1.79 4.82
C ASP A 104 -1.12 -2.90 4.19
N ILE A 105 -1.77 -3.81 3.45
CA ILE A 105 -1.08 -4.87 2.70
C ILE A 105 -0.18 -4.25 1.64
N TYR A 106 -0.72 -3.29 0.87
CA TYR A 106 0.05 -2.58 -0.15
C TYR A 106 1.29 -1.89 0.43
N ASN A 107 1.13 -1.13 1.52
CA ASN A 107 2.23 -0.43 2.17
C ASN A 107 3.28 -1.40 2.72
N GLU A 108 2.86 -2.48 3.37
CA GLU A 108 3.77 -3.51 3.88
C GLU A 108 4.51 -4.24 2.74
N SER A 109 3.87 -4.45 1.59
CA SER A 109 4.53 -5.00 0.40
C SER A 109 5.65 -4.11 -0.09
N VAL A 110 5.42 -2.79 -0.16
CA VAL A 110 6.46 -1.83 -0.55
C VAL A 110 7.58 -1.76 0.48
N ASP A 111 7.26 -1.74 1.78
CA ASP A 111 8.27 -1.74 2.84
C ASP A 111 9.11 -3.02 2.84
N SER A 112 8.48 -4.17 2.55
CA SER A 112 9.16 -5.47 2.45
C SER A 112 10.03 -5.55 1.20
N LEU A 113 9.58 -5.05 0.04
CA LEU A 113 10.40 -4.95 -1.17
C LEU A 113 11.62 -4.06 -0.95
N LEU A 114 11.43 -2.91 -0.30
CA LEU A 114 12.53 -2.00 -0.01
C LEU A 114 13.54 -2.62 0.97
N ALA A 115 13.05 -3.40 1.95
CA ALA A 115 13.91 -4.15 2.86
C ALA A 115 14.75 -5.21 2.11
N ILE A 116 14.15 -5.95 1.18
CA ILE A 116 14.87 -6.91 0.32
C ILE A 116 15.90 -6.18 -0.56
N ALA A 117 15.50 -5.09 -1.22
CA ALA A 117 16.36 -4.33 -2.12
C ALA A 117 17.65 -3.81 -1.43
N ARG A 118 17.58 -3.50 -0.13
CA ARG A 118 18.74 -3.10 0.68
C ARG A 118 19.72 -4.24 0.97
N ILE A 119 19.26 -5.48 0.89
CA ILE A 119 20.10 -6.67 1.08
C ILE A 119 20.73 -7.04 -0.27
N GLU A 120 19.92 -7.14 -1.31
CA GLU A 120 20.35 -7.50 -2.66
C GLU A 120 19.58 -6.67 -3.71
N PRO A 121 20.27 -6.08 -4.71
CA PRO A 121 19.61 -5.33 -5.77
C PRO A 121 18.58 -6.17 -6.52
N LEU A 122 17.41 -5.59 -6.78
CA LEU A 122 16.35 -6.25 -7.56
C LEU A 122 16.77 -6.39 -9.02
N SER A 123 16.33 -7.48 -9.66
CA SER A 123 16.53 -7.69 -11.10
C SER A 123 15.88 -6.60 -11.95
N GLU A 124 16.42 -6.36 -13.15
CA GLU A 124 15.88 -5.38 -14.09
C GLU A 124 14.39 -5.65 -14.42
N GLY A 125 14.01 -6.92 -14.55
CA GLY A 125 12.61 -7.31 -14.75
C GLY A 125 11.71 -6.90 -13.60
N ASN A 126 12.17 -7.02 -12.35
CA ASN A 126 11.41 -6.59 -11.18
C ASN A 126 11.35 -5.06 -11.06
N ILE A 127 12.43 -4.34 -11.38
CA ILE A 127 12.45 -2.87 -11.46
C ILE A 127 11.48 -2.34 -12.52
N ASN A 128 11.35 -3.03 -13.66
CA ASN A 128 10.39 -2.66 -14.70
C ASN A 128 8.94 -2.80 -14.21
N LYS A 129 8.59 -3.90 -13.53
CA LYS A 129 7.26 -4.08 -12.91
C LYS A 129 6.97 -2.99 -11.87
N ILE A 130 7.97 -2.62 -11.05
CA ILE A 130 7.86 -1.53 -10.08
C ILE A 130 7.64 -0.18 -10.79
N SER A 131 8.28 0.05 -11.94
CA SER A 131 8.08 1.27 -12.73
C SER A 131 6.66 1.40 -13.29
N GLU A 132 6.05 0.29 -13.70
CA GLU A 132 4.62 0.27 -14.08
C GLU A 132 3.72 0.62 -12.89
N GLU A 133 4.04 0.10 -11.71
CA GLU A 133 3.31 0.39 -10.48
C GLU A 133 3.44 1.87 -10.05
N ILE A 134 4.63 2.47 -10.18
CA ILE A 134 4.84 3.91 -9.96
C ILE A 134 3.87 4.73 -10.82
N ASN A 135 3.68 4.35 -12.09
CA ASN A 135 2.76 5.03 -12.99
C ASN A 135 1.29 4.82 -12.58
N SER A 136 0.94 3.62 -12.12
CA SER A 136 -0.39 3.31 -11.57
C SER A 136 -0.73 4.17 -10.35
N ILE A 137 0.20 4.28 -9.41
CA ILE A 137 0.02 5.10 -8.20
C ILE A 137 0.01 6.58 -8.50
N ALA A 138 0.85 7.04 -9.42
CA ALA A 138 0.78 8.41 -9.90
C ALA A 138 -0.61 8.72 -10.47
N ASN A 139 -1.15 7.86 -11.33
CA ASN A 139 -2.51 8.01 -11.86
C ASN A 139 -3.55 8.10 -10.73
N LYS A 140 -3.46 7.23 -9.70
CA LYS A 140 -4.35 7.27 -8.53
C LYS A 140 -4.27 8.62 -7.81
N LEU A 141 -3.07 9.16 -7.60
CA LEU A 141 -2.88 10.49 -6.99
C LEU A 141 -3.46 11.62 -7.84
N TYR A 142 -3.25 11.60 -9.16
CA TYR A 142 -3.87 12.59 -10.05
C TYR A 142 -5.39 12.49 -10.07
N ALA A 143 -5.95 11.28 -9.98
CA ALA A 143 -7.40 11.10 -9.87
C ALA A 143 -7.93 11.76 -8.58
N LEU A 144 -7.26 11.60 -7.44
CA LEU A 144 -7.65 12.26 -6.18
C LEU A 144 -7.61 13.79 -6.30
N TYR A 145 -6.54 14.34 -6.90
CA TYR A 145 -6.45 15.78 -7.15
C TYR A 145 -7.54 16.29 -8.10
N GLU A 146 -7.88 15.53 -9.14
CA GLU A 146 -8.96 15.89 -10.04
C GLU A 146 -10.32 15.85 -9.35
N THR A 147 -10.56 14.87 -8.46
CA THR A 147 -11.77 14.84 -7.62
C THR A 147 -11.84 16.07 -6.71
N ILE A 148 -10.72 16.48 -6.10
CA ILE A 148 -10.64 17.73 -5.31
C ILE A 148 -11.02 18.93 -6.16
N LYS A 149 -10.54 19.01 -7.41
CA LYS A 149 -10.78 20.14 -8.31
C LYS A 149 -12.26 20.27 -8.71
N ILE A 150 -12.94 19.16 -8.96
CA ILE A 150 -14.35 19.17 -9.37
C ILE A 150 -15.32 19.24 -8.19
N LEU A 151 -14.82 19.10 -6.96
CA LEU A 151 -15.60 19.22 -5.74
C LEU A 151 -15.89 20.70 -5.43
N PRO A 152 -17.15 21.09 -5.18
CA PRO A 152 -17.46 22.45 -4.76
C PRO A 152 -16.80 22.80 -3.43
N GLU A 153 -16.29 24.03 -3.31
CA GLU A 153 -15.81 24.57 -2.03
C GLU A 153 -17.02 25.07 -1.21
N ASN A 154 -17.55 24.22 -0.33
CA ASN A 154 -18.65 24.57 0.57
C ASN A 154 -18.53 23.80 1.91
N GLU A 155 -19.40 24.12 2.88
CA GLU A 155 -19.34 23.48 4.21
C GLU A 155 -19.61 21.98 4.16
N ASP A 156 -20.43 21.52 3.21
CA ASP A 156 -20.78 20.11 3.07
C ASP A 156 -19.61 19.28 2.57
N SER A 157 -18.70 19.86 1.78
CA SER A 157 -17.57 19.16 1.15
C SER A 157 -16.35 18.99 2.05
N ILE A 158 -16.33 19.59 3.24
CA ILE A 158 -15.19 19.56 4.18
C ILE A 158 -14.72 18.12 4.45
N LEU A 159 -15.65 17.21 4.75
CA LEU A 159 -15.29 15.81 5.07
C LEU A 159 -14.70 15.06 3.87
N ILE A 160 -15.20 15.33 2.65
CA ILE A 160 -14.62 14.74 1.44
C ILE A 160 -13.22 15.33 1.20
N HIS A 161 -13.05 16.64 1.33
CA HIS A 161 -11.74 17.27 1.19
C HIS A 161 -10.73 16.70 2.18
N ASP A 162 -11.09 16.57 3.46
CA ASP A 162 -10.23 16.00 4.49
C ASP A 162 -9.86 14.54 4.16
N TYR A 163 -10.83 13.73 3.74
CA TYR A 163 -10.60 12.36 3.30
C TYR A 163 -9.63 12.29 2.11
N LEU A 164 -9.89 13.03 1.04
CA LEU A 164 -9.06 13.01 -0.17
C LEU A 164 -7.63 13.48 0.12
N ASN A 165 -7.47 14.53 0.94
CA ASN A 165 -6.17 15.01 1.38
C ASN A 165 -5.44 13.96 2.22
N ASN A 166 -6.14 13.29 3.15
CA ASN A 166 -5.57 12.19 3.93
C ASN A 166 -5.11 11.03 3.04
N GLU A 167 -5.91 10.63 2.06
CA GLU A 167 -5.54 9.60 1.08
C GLU A 167 -4.27 9.99 0.30
N ILE A 168 -4.17 11.23 -0.17
CA ILE A 168 -2.96 11.74 -0.82
C ILE A 168 -1.75 11.62 0.11
N GLN A 169 -1.89 12.01 1.39
CA GLN A 169 -0.80 11.93 2.38
C GLN A 169 -0.39 10.49 2.73
N ASN A 170 -1.27 9.51 2.53
CA ASN A 170 -1.00 8.09 2.76
C ASN A 170 -0.39 7.40 1.54
N ILE A 171 -0.80 7.77 0.33
CA ILE A 171 -0.34 7.15 -0.92
C ILE A 171 1.01 7.73 -1.38
N LEU A 172 1.21 9.03 -1.24
CA LEU A 172 2.40 9.72 -1.71
C LEU A 172 3.72 9.15 -1.13
N PRO A 173 3.82 8.83 0.19
CA PRO A 173 4.99 8.16 0.73
C PRO A 173 5.34 6.85 0.01
N THR A 174 4.33 6.07 -0.35
CA THR A 174 4.52 4.77 -0.98
C THR A 174 5.01 4.89 -2.42
N LEU A 175 4.52 5.89 -3.17
CA LEU A 175 5.08 6.27 -4.48
C LEU A 175 6.58 6.56 -4.40
N LEU A 176 6.98 7.35 -3.38
CA LEU A 176 8.38 7.73 -3.20
C LEU A 176 9.25 6.53 -2.82
N LYS A 177 8.75 5.62 -1.98
CA LYS A 177 9.44 4.37 -1.63
C LYS A 177 9.64 3.45 -2.84
N LEU A 178 8.64 3.33 -3.71
CA LEU A 178 8.78 2.58 -4.97
C LEU A 178 9.85 3.20 -5.88
N GLY A 179 9.94 4.53 -5.91
CA GLY A 179 10.95 5.24 -6.69
C GLY A 179 12.37 4.85 -6.33
N VAL A 180 12.67 4.75 -5.02
CA VAL A 180 14.04 4.48 -4.55
C VAL A 180 14.46 3.02 -4.65
N MET A 181 13.65 2.13 -5.23
CA MET A 181 13.97 0.70 -5.30
C MET A 181 15.29 0.39 -6.03
N GLY A 182 15.67 1.22 -7.02
CA GLY A 182 16.97 1.11 -7.69
C GLY A 182 18.15 1.67 -6.90
N ILE A 183 17.91 2.44 -5.84
CA ILE A 183 18.93 3.03 -4.95
C ILE A 183 18.43 2.91 -3.48
N PRO A 184 18.32 1.70 -2.93
CA PRO A 184 17.49 1.41 -1.76
C PRO A 184 18.05 1.93 -0.42
N ASP A 185 19.34 2.27 -0.36
CA ASP A 185 19.98 2.92 0.80
C ASP A 185 19.65 4.41 0.93
N THR A 186 18.90 4.95 -0.03
CA THR A 186 18.35 6.30 0.04
C THR A 186 17.62 6.53 1.37
N PRO A 187 17.88 7.64 2.08
CA PRO A 187 17.19 7.99 3.33
C PRO A 187 15.77 8.52 3.07
N ILE A 188 14.94 7.72 2.39
CA ILE A 188 13.64 8.10 1.83
C ILE A 188 12.66 8.63 2.88
N GLU A 189 12.74 8.14 4.12
CA GLU A 189 11.89 8.63 5.21
C GLU A 189 12.12 10.13 5.50
N THR A 190 13.35 10.63 5.35
CA THR A 190 13.66 12.06 5.51
C THR A 190 13.02 12.89 4.41
N TYR A 191 12.99 12.35 3.18
CA TYR A 191 12.37 13.00 2.03
C TYR A 191 10.85 12.99 2.12
N ILE A 192 10.26 11.88 2.57
CA ILE A 192 8.83 11.80 2.88
C ILE A 192 8.45 12.86 3.91
N GLN A 193 9.22 13.01 4.99
CA GLN A 193 8.97 14.06 6.00
C GLN A 193 9.09 15.47 5.42
N THR A 194 10.05 15.69 4.52
CA THR A 194 10.23 16.98 3.82
C THR A 194 8.99 17.34 3.00
N VAL A 195 8.44 16.37 2.25
CA VAL A 195 7.22 16.54 1.46
C VAL A 195 6.01 16.78 2.36
N LYS A 196 5.84 15.98 3.43
CA LYS A 196 4.73 16.12 4.39
C LYS A 196 4.73 17.49 5.07
N ASN A 197 5.91 17.97 5.46
CA ASN A 197 6.05 19.27 6.13
C ASN A 197 6.01 20.47 5.19
N ARG A 198 5.94 20.24 3.86
CA ARG A 198 6.03 21.28 2.83
C ARG A 198 7.23 22.20 3.05
N ASP A 199 8.38 21.62 3.40
CA ASP A 199 9.60 22.36 3.69
C ASP A 199 10.20 22.89 2.37
N ALA A 200 9.79 24.11 1.99
CA ALA A 200 10.18 24.75 0.74
C ALA A 200 11.69 24.96 0.61
N ALA A 201 12.43 25.05 1.72
CA ALA A 201 13.87 25.20 1.70
C ALA A 201 14.58 23.90 1.28
N LYS A 202 13.97 22.74 1.55
CA LYS A 202 14.53 21.42 1.22
C LYS A 202 14.04 20.84 -0.10
N LEU A 203 12.96 21.41 -0.67
CA LEU A 203 12.38 20.95 -1.92
C LEU A 203 13.37 20.94 -3.10
N PRO A 204 14.24 21.96 -3.31
CA PRO A 204 15.22 21.92 -4.41
C PRO A 204 16.16 20.71 -4.33
N PHE A 205 16.65 20.38 -3.13
CA PHE A 205 17.51 19.21 -2.92
C PHE A 205 16.77 17.90 -3.19
N LEU A 206 15.49 17.83 -2.83
CA LEU A 206 14.66 16.67 -3.13
C LEU A 206 14.47 16.48 -4.64
N LEU A 207 14.20 17.56 -5.37
CA LEU A 207 14.02 17.52 -6.82
C LEU A 207 15.31 17.15 -7.55
N GLU A 208 16.46 17.72 -7.13
CA GLU A 208 17.78 17.33 -7.63
C GLU A 208 18.04 15.84 -7.40
N PHE A 209 17.70 15.35 -6.22
CA PHE A 209 17.87 13.95 -5.88
C PHE A 209 16.98 13.04 -6.74
N PHE A 210 15.73 13.45 -7.02
CA PHE A 210 14.85 12.74 -7.96
C PHE A 210 15.41 12.67 -9.37
N GLU A 211 16.31 13.58 -9.77
CA GLU A 211 16.98 13.49 -11.07
C GLU A 211 17.84 12.24 -11.24
N ASN A 212 18.33 11.69 -10.13
CA ASN A 212 19.16 10.50 -10.10
C ASN A 212 18.36 9.20 -9.90
N ILE A 213 17.08 9.29 -9.50
CA ILE A 213 16.23 8.13 -9.23
C ILE A 213 15.29 7.86 -10.40
N PHE A 214 14.52 8.88 -10.75
CA PHE A 214 13.41 8.73 -11.68
C PHE A 214 13.88 9.04 -13.09
N THR A 215 13.36 8.32 -14.08
CA THR A 215 13.58 8.67 -15.48
C THR A 215 12.97 10.04 -15.79
N LYS A 216 13.41 10.67 -16.89
CA LYS A 216 12.86 11.97 -17.33
C LYS A 216 11.34 11.94 -17.47
N ASP A 217 10.77 10.84 -17.93
CA ASP A 217 9.32 10.71 -18.10
C ASP A 217 8.59 10.50 -16.77
N GLN A 218 9.16 9.71 -15.84
CA GLN A 218 8.62 9.61 -14.49
C GLN A 218 8.64 10.96 -13.76
N ARG A 219 9.71 11.75 -13.90
CA ARG A 219 9.81 13.08 -13.25
C ARG A 219 8.75 14.06 -13.72
N LYS A 220 8.35 14.03 -15.00
CA LYS A 220 7.26 14.87 -15.52
C LYS A 220 5.94 14.64 -14.79
N VAL A 221 5.76 13.43 -14.26
CA VAL A 221 4.55 13.02 -13.56
C VAL A 221 4.70 13.19 -12.04
N ILE A 222 5.86 12.85 -11.48
CA ILE A 222 6.08 12.79 -10.03
C ILE A 222 6.41 14.16 -9.42
N ASN A 223 7.26 14.98 -10.04
CA ASN A 223 7.63 16.29 -9.48
C ASN A 223 6.39 17.17 -9.19
N PRO A 224 5.40 17.27 -10.11
CA PRO A 224 4.21 18.09 -9.87
C PRO A 224 3.33 17.60 -8.71
N LEU A 225 3.47 16.34 -8.28
CA LEU A 225 2.77 15.79 -7.11
C LEU A 225 3.35 16.27 -5.78
N ILE A 226 4.61 16.71 -5.76
CA ILE A 226 5.31 17.21 -4.56
C ILE A 226 5.57 18.72 -4.60
N GLU A 227 5.57 19.33 -5.79
CA GLU A 227 5.79 20.76 -5.97
C GLU A 227 4.58 21.58 -5.51
N PRO A 228 4.80 22.81 -5.01
CA PRO A 228 3.74 23.71 -4.56
C PRO A 228 3.04 24.42 -5.74
N ILE A 229 2.59 23.64 -6.72
CA ILE A 229 1.81 24.14 -7.87
C ILE A 229 0.31 24.15 -7.56
N SER A 230 -0.43 24.94 -8.35
CA SER A 230 -1.89 25.03 -8.25
C SER A 230 -2.59 23.73 -8.63
N ILE A 231 -3.81 23.53 -8.13
CA ILE A 231 -4.63 22.37 -8.50
C ILE A 231 -4.95 22.35 -10.01
N ASP A 232 -5.12 23.51 -10.63
CA ASP A 232 -5.37 23.64 -12.05
C ASP A 232 -4.17 23.22 -12.91
N GLU A 233 -2.98 23.64 -12.51
CA GLU A 233 -1.74 23.24 -13.16
C GLU A 233 -1.51 21.73 -13.02
N ARG A 234 -1.69 21.20 -11.79
CA ARG A 234 -1.59 19.76 -11.55
C ARG A 234 -2.60 18.96 -12.38
N SER A 235 -3.84 19.43 -12.47
CA SER A 235 -4.89 18.83 -13.30
C SER A 235 -4.49 18.80 -14.78
N LYS A 236 -3.96 19.90 -15.33
CA LYS A 236 -3.47 19.95 -16.72
C LYS A 236 -2.38 18.92 -16.97
N ILE A 237 -1.41 18.79 -16.05
CA ILE A 237 -0.35 17.79 -16.15
C ILE A 237 -0.93 16.38 -16.09
N GLY A 238 -1.88 16.14 -15.18
CA GLY A 238 -2.58 14.86 -15.08
C GLY A 238 -3.23 14.47 -16.41
N HIS A 239 -4.06 15.34 -17.00
CA HIS A 239 -4.74 15.07 -18.28
C HIS A 239 -3.77 14.94 -19.47
N ASN A 240 -2.57 15.54 -19.41
CA ASN A 240 -1.55 15.36 -20.43
C ASN A 240 -0.84 14.00 -20.36
N ASN A 241 -0.86 13.33 -19.21
CA ASN A 241 -0.15 12.06 -18.98
C ASN A 241 -1.10 10.86 -18.78
N PHE A 242 -2.35 11.10 -18.39
CA PHE A 242 -3.33 10.05 -18.08
C PHE A 242 -4.65 10.27 -18.81
N ASN A 243 -5.16 9.20 -19.43
CA ASN A 243 -6.38 9.24 -20.24
C ASN A 243 -7.67 9.06 -19.42
N LYS A 244 -7.56 8.62 -18.16
CA LYS A 244 -8.69 8.20 -17.31
C LYS A 244 -8.68 8.92 -15.97
N LEU A 245 -8.83 10.23 -16.00
CA LEU A 245 -9.06 11.03 -14.79
C LEU A 245 -10.55 11.32 -14.60
N PRO A 246 -11.01 11.49 -13.35
CA PRO A 246 -12.37 11.90 -13.03
C PRO A 246 -12.83 13.11 -13.84
N LYS A 247 -14.09 13.09 -14.29
CA LYS A 247 -14.69 14.21 -15.05
C LYS A 247 -15.98 14.72 -14.43
N ASN A 248 -16.64 13.89 -13.64
CA ASN A 248 -17.95 14.17 -13.08
C ASN A 248 -17.98 13.72 -11.61
N LEU A 249 -18.27 14.67 -10.73
CA LEU A 249 -18.33 14.41 -9.30
C LEU A 249 -19.42 13.40 -8.93
N ASN A 250 -20.57 13.42 -9.60
CA ASN A 250 -21.66 12.48 -9.28
C ASN A 250 -21.23 11.04 -9.56
N ASP A 251 -20.50 10.79 -10.65
CA ASP A 251 -20.01 9.45 -10.99
C ASP A 251 -19.00 8.96 -9.93
N GLU A 252 -18.09 9.83 -9.50
CA GLU A 252 -17.13 9.53 -8.42
C GLU A 252 -17.82 9.26 -7.09
N LEU A 253 -18.85 10.04 -6.74
CA LEU A 253 -19.62 9.83 -5.51
C LEU A 253 -20.39 8.51 -5.57
N ILE A 254 -21.05 8.20 -6.68
CA ILE A 254 -21.75 6.93 -6.87
C ILE A 254 -20.76 5.78 -6.71
N ALA A 255 -19.63 5.81 -7.39
CA ALA A 255 -18.59 4.77 -7.27
C ALA A 255 -18.11 4.64 -5.81
N SER A 256 -17.90 5.76 -5.13
CA SER A 256 -17.42 5.81 -3.75
C SER A 256 -18.43 5.26 -2.74
N THR A 257 -19.73 5.35 -2.99
CA THR A 257 -20.74 4.76 -2.09
C THR A 257 -20.68 3.23 -2.04
N TYR A 258 -20.18 2.56 -3.08
CA TYR A 258 -19.97 1.10 -3.12
C TYR A 258 -18.54 0.68 -2.80
N ASP A 259 -17.69 1.61 -2.35
CA ASP A 259 -16.31 1.29 -2.05
C ASP A 259 -16.21 0.34 -0.84
N PRO A 260 -15.34 -0.70 -0.88
CA PRO A 260 -15.08 -1.55 0.27
C PRO A 260 -14.58 -0.79 1.51
N ASP A 261 -13.93 0.37 1.31
CA ASP A 261 -13.64 1.27 2.41
C ASP A 261 -14.93 1.92 2.92
N LYS A 262 -15.38 1.40 4.07
CA LYS A 262 -16.56 1.88 4.78
C LYS A 262 -16.49 3.38 5.08
N TRP A 263 -15.31 3.93 5.33
CA TRP A 263 -15.17 5.34 5.64
C TRP A 263 -15.43 6.20 4.41
N LYS A 264 -14.81 5.86 3.28
CA LYS A 264 -15.06 6.50 1.98
C LYS A 264 -16.53 6.42 1.58
N SER A 265 -17.16 5.25 1.74
CA SER A 265 -18.58 5.03 1.45
C SER A 265 -19.48 5.92 2.31
N VAL A 266 -19.25 5.95 3.63
CA VAL A 266 -20.04 6.75 4.57
C VAL A 266 -19.90 8.25 4.31
N ILE A 267 -18.68 8.76 4.10
CA ILE A 267 -18.48 10.19 3.81
C ILE A 267 -19.14 10.58 2.50
N SER A 268 -19.06 9.73 1.47
CA SER A 268 -19.71 10.00 0.18
C SER A 268 -21.23 10.06 0.32
N LEU A 269 -21.82 9.15 1.10
CA LEU A 269 -23.26 9.18 1.40
C LEU A 269 -23.66 10.41 2.22
N ASP A 270 -22.88 10.78 3.24
CA ASP A 270 -23.12 11.99 4.05
C ASP A 270 -23.14 13.25 3.18
N TYR A 271 -22.16 13.40 2.29
CA TYR A 271 -22.12 14.52 1.35
C TYR A 271 -23.33 14.54 0.42
N LEU A 272 -23.72 13.39 -0.15
CA LEU A 272 -24.89 13.31 -1.03
C LEU A 272 -26.17 13.76 -0.32
N LEU A 273 -26.32 13.41 0.96
CA LEU A 273 -27.46 13.80 1.78
C LEU A 273 -27.47 15.29 2.10
N LYS A 274 -26.33 15.84 2.56
CA LYS A 274 -26.20 17.26 2.93
C LYS A 274 -26.34 18.19 1.74
N SER A 275 -25.76 17.82 0.61
CA SER A 275 -25.84 18.60 -0.64
C SER A 275 -27.17 18.42 -1.40
N GLU A 276 -28.16 17.76 -0.79
CA GLU A 276 -29.49 17.50 -1.33
C GLU A 276 -29.48 16.91 -2.76
N LYS A 277 -28.47 16.08 -3.08
CA LYS A 277 -28.29 15.43 -4.40
C LYS A 277 -29.28 14.27 -4.62
N THR A 278 -30.57 14.57 -4.51
CA THR A 278 -31.69 13.63 -4.51
C THR A 278 -31.72 12.76 -5.76
N ASP A 279 -31.38 13.32 -6.94
CA ASP A 279 -31.33 12.57 -8.19
C ASP A 279 -30.22 11.51 -8.19
N VAL A 280 -29.07 11.84 -7.60
CA VAL A 280 -27.96 10.89 -7.44
C VAL A 280 -28.33 9.80 -6.44
N ILE A 281 -28.92 10.17 -5.30
CA ILE A 281 -29.38 9.22 -4.28
C ILE A 281 -30.40 8.23 -4.86
N LYS A 282 -31.35 8.71 -5.68
CA LYS A 282 -32.34 7.86 -6.37
C LYS A 282 -31.72 6.90 -7.38
N SER A 283 -30.56 7.24 -7.95
CA SER A 283 -29.83 6.37 -8.88
C SER A 283 -29.05 5.25 -8.19
N LEU A 284 -28.91 5.28 -6.86
CA LEU A 284 -28.21 4.25 -6.10
C LEU A 284 -29.03 2.94 -6.06
N VAL A 285 -28.34 1.83 -6.29
CA VAL A 285 -28.85 0.47 -6.17
C VAL A 285 -28.56 -0.03 -4.76
N TRP A 286 -29.54 0.14 -3.87
CA TRP A 286 -29.47 -0.32 -2.48
C TRP A 286 -29.32 -1.85 -2.40
N GLY A 287 -28.38 -2.35 -1.61
CA GLY A 287 -28.12 -3.79 -1.42
C GLY A 287 -27.01 -4.39 -2.28
N LYS A 288 -26.21 -3.58 -2.99
CA LYS A 288 -24.99 -4.00 -3.71
C LYS A 288 -23.70 -4.00 -2.88
N SER A 289 -23.79 -3.69 -1.58
CA SER A 289 -22.65 -3.63 -0.63
C SER A 289 -22.28 -4.99 -0.06
#